data_AF-A0A2A2V5A0-F1
#
_entry.id   AF-A0A2A2V5A0-F1
#
_cell.length_a   1.000
_cell.length_b   1.000
_cell.length_c   1.000
_cell.angle_alpha   90.00
_cell.angle_beta   90.00
_cell.angle_gamma   90.00
#
_symmetry.space_group_name_H-M   'P 1'
#
loop_
_entity.id
_entity.type
_entity.pdbx_description
1 polymer ?
#
loop_
_entity_poly.entity_id
_entity_poly.type
_entity_poly.pdbx_seq_one_letter_code
_entity_poly.pdbx_strand_id
1 'polypeptide(L)' 'MRKLIEFDDDTADKLKQLGRDRMATLQELADEAFADLLKKHGIPIDLKDALRKSARLQEAAKPTPAAAKAARKQGRKR' A
#
# COMPACT_ATOMS: atom_id res chain seq x y z
N MET A 1 -2.23 9.55 -16.80
CA MET A 1 -2.87 8.26 -17.07
C MET A 1 -3.99 8.03 -16.06
N ARG A 2 -5.26 8.10 -16.46
CA ARG A 2 -6.41 7.82 -15.57
C ARG A 2 -6.78 6.35 -15.74
N LYS A 3 -6.71 5.55 -14.67
CA LYS A 3 -7.26 4.19 -14.69
C LYS A 3 -8.74 4.29 -14.36
N LEU A 4 -9.59 3.90 -15.29
CA LEU A 4 -11.04 3.83 -15.11
C LEU A 4 -11.42 2.39 -14.79
N ILE A 5 -12.42 2.23 -13.92
CA ILE A 5 -13.04 0.94 -13.61
C ILE A 5 -14.43 0.99 -14.22
N GLU A 6 -14.70 0.09 -15.16
CA GLU A 6 -16.02 -0.06 -15.78
C GLU A 6 -16.82 -1.12 -15.02
N PHE A 7 -18.11 -0.87 -14.87
CA PHE A 7 -19.08 -1.81 -14.30
C PHE A 7 -20.18 -2.02 -15.34
N ASP A 8 -20.71 -3.24 -15.41
CA ASP A 8 -22.00 -3.46 -16.07
C ASP A 8 -23.14 -2.81 -15.27
N ASP A 9 -24.24 -2.51 -15.96
CA ASP A 9 -25.37 -1.77 -15.38
C ASP A 9 -25.99 -2.52 -14.19
N ASP A 10 -26.12 -3.85 -14.27
CA ASP A 10 -26.67 -4.68 -13.20
C ASP A 10 -25.79 -4.65 -11.94
N THR A 11 -24.47 -4.74 -12.11
CA THR A 11 -23.51 -4.63 -11.00
C THR A 11 -23.52 -3.24 -10.40
N ALA A 12 -23.57 -2.19 -11.23
CA ALA A 12 -23.61 -0.81 -10.76
C ALA A 12 -24.87 -0.54 -9.91
N ASP A 13 -26.02 -1.08 -10.32
CA ASP A 13 -27.27 -0.91 -9.58
C ASP A 13 -27.30 -1.70 -8.27
N LYS A 14 -26.74 -2.91 -8.25
CA LYS A 14 -26.54 -3.68 -7.01
C LYS A 14 -25.62 -2.96 -6.03
N LEU A 15 -24.54 -2.33 -6.53
CA LEU A 15 -23.63 -1.55 -5.68
C LEU A 15 -24.33 -0.31 -5.09
N LYS A 16 -25.16 0.39 -5.87
CA LYS A 16 -25.98 1.50 -5.36
C LYS A 16 -27.01 1.03 -4.34
N GLN A 17 -27.64 -0.11 -4.57
CA GLN A 17 -28.58 -0.72 -3.62
C GLN A 17 -27.87 -1.06 -2.30
N LEU A 18 -26.71 -1.71 -2.37
CA LEU A 18 -25.89 -2.03 -1.20
C LEU A 18 -25.50 -0.77 -0.41
N GLY A 19 -25.19 0.33 -1.10
CA GLY A 19 -24.93 1.63 -0.47
C GLY A 19 -26.14 2.12 0.32
N ARG A 20 -27.34 2.10 -0.29
CA ARG A 20 -28.57 2.48 0.40
C ARG A 20 -28.86 1.61 1.63
N ASP A 21 -28.69 0.29 1.50
CA ASP A 21 -28.95 -0.66 2.59
C ASP A 21 -28.00 -0.46 3.77
N ARG A 22 -26.76 -0.03 3.51
CA ARG A 22 -25.74 0.25 4.54
C ARG A 22 -25.68 1.72 4.96
N MET A 23 -26.57 2.57 4.44
CA MET A 23 -26.52 4.03 4.61
C MET A 23 -25.15 4.64 4.27
N ALA A 24 -24.48 4.08 3.25
CA ALA A 24 -23.15 4.48 2.80
C ALA A 24 -23.19 4.91 1.32
N THR A 25 -22.26 5.76 0.93
CA THR A 25 -22.03 6.10 -0.47
C THR A 25 -21.25 5.01 -1.19
N LEU A 26 -21.35 4.95 -2.52
CA LEU A 26 -20.54 4.05 -3.34
C LEU A 26 -19.02 4.25 -3.10
N GLN A 27 -18.60 5.49 -2.85
CA GLN A 27 -17.21 5.82 -2.59
C GLN A 27 -16.73 5.23 -1.25
N GLU A 28 -17.52 5.34 -0.19
CA GLU A 28 -17.17 4.78 1.12
C GLU A 28 -17.10 3.24 1.07
N LEU A 29 -18.03 2.60 0.36
CA LEU A 29 -17.98 1.16 0.11
C LEU A 29 -16.71 0.76 -0.66
N ALA A 30 -16.32 1.56 -1.64
CA ALA A 30 -15.10 1.32 -2.42
C ALA A 30 -13.85 1.49 -1.55
N ASP A 31 -13.77 2.56 -0.76
CA ASP A 31 -12.63 2.84 0.12
C ASP A 31 -12.44 1.73 1.18
N GLU A 32 -13.54 1.23 1.76
CA GLU A 32 -13.51 0.09 2.69
C GLU A 32 -13.02 -1.20 2.00
N ALA A 33 -13.62 -1.54 0.85
CA ALA A 33 -13.27 -2.75 0.11
C ALA A 33 -11.82 -2.74 -0.37
N PHE A 34 -11.35 -1.60 -0.88
CA PHE A 34 -9.95 -1.43 -1.29
C PHE A 34 -9.00 -1.44 -0.11
N ALA A 35 -9.32 -0.79 1.01
CA ALA A 35 -8.48 -0.80 2.20
C ALA A 35 -8.25 -2.24 2.71
N ASP A 36 -9.31 -3.05 2.75
CA ASP A 36 -9.22 -4.43 3.19
C ASP A 36 -8.43 -5.31 2.20
N LEU A 37 -8.57 -5.08 0.89
CA LEU A 37 -7.77 -5.74 -0.13
C LEU A 37 -6.28 -5.38 0.01
N LEU A 38 -5.96 -4.08 0.09
CA LEU A 38 -4.59 -3.60 0.18
C LEU A 38 -3.90 -4.07 1.47
N LYS A 39 -4.61 -4.08 2.59
CA LYS A 39 -4.12 -4.66 3.86
C LYS A 39 -3.74 -6.13 3.71
N LYS A 40 -4.59 -6.96 3.08
CA LYS A 40 -4.32 -8.39 2.86
C LYS A 40 -3.07 -8.63 2.00
N HIS A 41 -2.82 -7.75 1.02
CA HIS A 41 -1.64 -7.83 0.15
C HIS A 41 -0.42 -7.06 0.66
N GLY A 42 -0.48 -6.51 1.89
CA GLY A 42 0.63 -5.75 2.47
C GLY A 42 0.93 -4.43 1.75
N ILE A 43 0.00 -3.92 0.94
CA ILE A 43 0.12 -2.64 0.24
C ILE A 43 -0.31 -1.52 1.20
N PRO A 44 0.46 -0.43 1.34
CA PRO A 44 0.07 0.68 2.20
C PRO A 44 -1.22 1.35 1.70
N ILE A 45 -2.14 1.60 2.63
CA ILE A 45 -3.48 2.14 2.36
C ILE A 45 -3.48 3.67 2.20
N ASP A 46 -2.57 4.35 2.88
CA ASP A 46 -2.44 5.81 2.84
C ASP A 46 -0.98 6.24 2.58
N LEU A 47 -0.79 7.52 2.27
CA LEU A 47 0.55 8.08 2.06
C LEU A 47 1.42 7.95 3.31
N LYS A 48 0.83 8.08 4.50
CA LYS A 48 1.57 8.00 5.76
C LYS A 48 2.15 6.61 6.00
N ASP A 49 1.39 5.56 5.77
CA ASP A 49 1.82 4.17 5.84
C ASP A 49 2.82 3.85 4.74
N ALA A 50 2.64 4.39 3.54
CA ALA A 50 3.60 4.25 2.45
C ALA A 50 4.96 4.87 2.84
N LEU A 51 4.95 6.10 3.37
CA LEU A 51 6.14 6.78 3.84
C LEU A 51 6.79 6.03 5.01
N ARG A 52 5.99 5.55 5.97
CA ARG A 52 6.49 4.78 7.12
C ARG A 52 7.14 3.46 6.70
N LYS A 53 6.54 2.72 5.75
CA LYS A 53 7.14 1.51 5.18
C LYS A 53 8.42 1.82 4.42
N SER A 54 8.45 2.89 3.63
CA SER A 54 9.62 3.32 2.87
C SER A 54 10.79 3.70 3.79
N ALA A 55 10.51 4.47 4.85
CA ALA A 55 11.51 4.83 5.86
C ALA A 55 12.07 3.59 6.59
N ARG A 56 11.21 2.64 6.96
CA ARG A 56 11.65 1.37 7.57
C ARG A 56 12.52 0.53 6.65
N LEU A 57 12.21 0.49 5.35
CA LEU A 57 13.03 -0.19 4.36
C LEU A 57 14.42 0.47 4.23
N GLN A 58 14.49 1.80 4.26
CA GLN A 58 15.78 2.50 4.27
C GLN A 58 16.58 2.25 5.55
N GLU A 59 15.92 2.21 6.72
CA GLU A 59 16.56 1.88 7.99
C GLU A 59 17.14 0.45 7.97
N ALA A 60 16.38 -0.52 7.47
CA ALA A 60 16.82 -1.92 7.33
C ALA A 60 17.94 -2.09 6.28
N ALA A 61 17.98 -1.22 5.27
CA ALA A 61 19.04 -1.20 4.25
C ALA A 61 20.35 -0.54 4.73
N LYS A 62 20.35 0.14 5.88
CA LYS A 62 21.60 0.69 6.43
C LYS A 62 22.54 -0.47 6.78
N PRO A 63 23.79 -0.48 6.28
CA PRO A 63 24.73 -1.53 6.60
C PRO A 63 24.97 -1.54 8.11
N THR A 64 24.90 -2.73 8.71
CA THR A 64 25.19 -2.88 10.13
C THR A 64 26.63 -2.40 10.42
N PRO A 65 26.92 -1.90 11.63
CA PRO A 65 28.27 -1.43 11.98
C PRO A 65 29.35 -2.49 11.74
N ALA A 66 28.99 -3.77 11.82
CA ALA A 66 29.86 -4.90 11.50
C ALA A 66 30.16 -5.00 9.99
N ALA A 67 29.14 -4.90 9.13
CA ALA A 67 29.30 -4.92 7.67
C ALA A 67 30.09 -3.70 7.16
N ALA A 68 29.86 -2.52 7.73
CA ALA A 68 30.61 -1.31 7.40
C ALA A 68 32.10 -1.43 7.76
N LYS A 69 32.44 -2.05 8.91
CA LYS A 69 33.84 -2.32 9.31
C LYS A 69 34.52 -3.36 8.41
N ALA A 70 33.80 -4.37 7.95
CA ALA A 70 34.32 -5.39 7.03
C ALA A 70 34.64 -4.80 5.65
N ALA A 71 33.75 -3.99 5.08
CA ALA A 71 33.98 -3.29 3.81
C ALA A 71 35.21 -2.37 3.86
N ARG A 72 35.41 -1.67 4.99
CA ARG A 72 36.55 -0.77 5.19
C ARG A 72 37.90 -1.49 5.31
N LYS A 73 37.91 -2.72 5.84
CA LYS A 73 39.12 -3.58 5.88
C LYS A 73 39.48 -4.14 4.51
N GLN A 74 38.47 -4.44 3.67
CA GLN A 74 38.67 -5.01 2.35
C GLN A 74 39.23 -4.00 1.34
N GLY A 75 38.80 -2.74 1.42
CA GLY A 75 39.36 -1.64 0.61
C GLY A 75 40.79 -1.23 0.98
N ARG A 76 41.27 -1.58 2.18
CA ARG A 76 42.63 -1.28 2.65
C ARG A 76 43.65 -2.38 2.30
N LYS A 77 43.21 -3.49 1.71
CA LYS A 77 44.04 -4.60 1.22
C LYS A 77 44.19 -4.62 -0.31
N ARG A 78 43.70 -3.60 -1.01
CA ARG A 78 43.86 -3.40 -2.45
C ARG A 78 44.86 -2.31 -2.73
#